data_AF-A0A356AYM6-F1
#
_entry.id   AF-A0A356AYM6-F1
#
_cell.length_a   1.000
_cell.length_b   1.000
_cell.length_c   1.000
_cell.angle_alpha   90.00
_cell.angle_beta   90.00
_cell.angle_gamma   90.00
#
_symmetry.space_group_name_H-M   'P 1'
#
loop_
_entity.id
_entity.type
_entity.pdbx_description
1 polymer ?
#
loop_
_entity_poly.entity_id
_entity_poly.type
_entity_poly.pdbx_seq_one_letter_code
_entity_poly.pdbx_strand_id
1 'polypeptide(L)' 'LEDMWDFAGDFVNDNTLTVYIKRLREKVEDDPGNPKIIKTVRGIGYIAQK' A
#
# COMPACT_ATOMS: atom_id res chain seq x y z
N LEU A 1 10.64 5.41 -15.57
CA LEU A 1 10.89 5.12 -14.14
C LEU A 1 9.68 5.65 -13.38
N GLU A 2 8.53 4.99 -13.55
CA GLU A 2 7.27 5.32 -12.88
C GLU A 2 6.30 4.19 -13.24
N ASP A 3 6.44 3.04 -12.58
CA ASP A 3 5.37 2.04 -12.59
C ASP A 3 4.30 2.55 -11.61
N MET A 4 3.62 3.63 -12.03
CA MET A 4 2.32 3.97 -11.49
C MET A 4 1.43 2.80 -11.87
N TRP A 5 1.05 2.00 -10.88
CA TRP A 5 0.05 0.96 -11.03
C TRP A 5 -1.25 1.63 -11.45
N ASP A 6 -1.39 1.80 -12.76
CA ASP A 6 -2.57 2.28 -13.46
C ASP A 6 -3.74 1.42 -13.00
N PHE A 7 -4.66 2.03 -12.26
CA PHE A 7 -6.08 2.09 -12.62
C PHE A 7 -6.77 0.80 -13.10
N ALA A 8 -6.33 -0.38 -12.67
CA ALA A 8 -6.99 -1.63 -12.98
C ALA A 8 -8.13 -1.90 -11.99
N GLY A 9 -9.14 -1.01 -12.02
CA GLY A 9 -10.51 -1.37 -12.40
C GLY A 9 -11.30 -2.38 -11.57
N ASP A 10 -10.70 -3.05 -10.60
CA ASP A 10 -11.40 -3.97 -9.72
C ASP A 10 -10.96 -3.69 -8.30
N PHE A 11 -11.93 -3.21 -7.52
CA PHE A 11 -12.01 -3.42 -6.09
C PHE A 11 -11.83 -4.94 -5.83
N VAL A 12 -10.61 -5.46 -5.89
CA VAL A 12 -10.26 -6.79 -5.41
C VAL A 12 -10.32 -6.70 -3.88
N ASN A 13 -11.56 -6.63 -3.40
CA ASN A 13 -12.03 -6.62 -2.03
C ASN A 13 -11.15 -5.73 -1.12
N ASP A 14 -11.52 -4.48 -0.86
CA ASP A 14 -10.77 -3.51 -0.03
C ASP A 14 -10.18 -4.12 1.26
N ASN A 15 -10.87 -5.11 1.85
CA ASN A 15 -10.41 -5.86 3.00
C ASN A 15 -9.13 -6.67 2.71
N THR A 16 -9.08 -7.36 1.58
CA THR A 16 -7.96 -8.17 1.13
C THR A 16 -6.72 -7.30 0.88
N LEU A 17 -6.86 -6.20 0.14
CA LEU A 17 -5.75 -5.27 -0.10
C LEU A 17 -5.18 -4.70 1.20
N THR A 18 -6.05 -4.26 2.11
CA THR A 18 -5.64 -3.70 3.40
C THR A 18 -4.88 -4.73 4.25
N VAL A 19 -5.31 -6.00 4.25
CA VAL A 19 -4.59 -7.10 4.93
C VAL A 19 -3.21 -7.32 4.34
N TYR A 20 -3.09 -7.34 3.01
CA TYR A 20 -1.78 -7.50 2.37
C TYR A 20 -0.85 -6.32 2.61
N ILE A 21 -1.35 -5.08 2.56
CA ILE A 21 -0.56 -3.89 2.90
C ILE A 21 -0.08 -3.96 4.35
N LYS A 22 -0.93 -4.37 5.29
CA LYS A 22 -0.53 -4.57 6.69
C LYS A 22 0.61 -5.59 6.81
N ARG A 23 0.46 -6.77 6.18
CA ARG A 23 1.50 -7.83 6.18
C ARG A 23 2.80 -7.38 5.50
N LEU A 24 2.71 -6.54 4.47
CA LEU A 24 3.90 -5.98 3.82
C LEU A 24 4.62 -5.00 4.75
N ARG A 25 3.89 -4.07 5.36
CA ARG A 25 4.47 -3.12 6.35
C ARG A 25 5.15 -3.85 7.50
N GLU A 26 4.54 -4.91 8.03
CA GLU A 26 5.15 -5.77 9.06
C GLU A 26 6.49 -6.41 8.65
N LYS A 27 6.75 -6.58 7.35
CA LYS A 27 7.98 -7.19 6.84
C LYS A 27 9.04 -6.19 6.40
N VAL A 28 8.63 -5.00 5.96
CA VAL A 28 9.54 -4.04 5.30
C VAL A 28 9.76 -2.76 6.09
N GLU A 29 8.83 -2.40 6.98
CA GLU A 29 8.95 -1.20 7.82
C GLU A 29 9.55 -1.56 9.18
N ASP A 30 10.36 -0.67 9.74
CA ASP A 30 10.83 -0.80 11.13
C ASP A 30 9.68 -0.62 12.13
N ASP A 31 8.74 0.29 11.83
CA ASP A 31 7.52 0.53 12.60
C ASP A 31 6.29 0.57 11.67
N PRO A 32 5.50 -0.51 11.59
CA PRO A 32 4.30 -0.57 10.77
C PRO A 32 3.21 0.44 11.14
N GLY A 33 3.22 0.96 12.38
CA GLY A 33 2.30 2.00 12.85
C GLY A 33 2.66 3.40 12.36
N ASN A 34 3.92 3.61 11.97
CA ASN A 34 4.43 4.84 11.37
C ASN A 34 5.18 4.55 10.05
N PRO A 35 4.45 4.11 9.00
CA PRO A 35 5.05 3.58 7.79
C PRO A 35 5.76 4.67 6.98
N LYS A 36 7.02 4.43 6.62
CA LYS A 36 7.86 5.35 5.84
C LYS A 36 7.97 4.93 4.37
N ILE A 37 7.90 3.63 4.10
CA ILE A 37 8.05 3.03 2.77
C ILE A 37 6.69 2.97 2.06
N ILE A 38 5.67 2.42 2.69
CA ILE A 38 4.32 2.24 2.12
C ILE A 38 3.35 3.24 2.76
N LYS A 39 3.08 4.35 2.10
CA LYS A 39 2.18 5.42 2.58
C LYS A 39 0.75 5.23 2.10
N THR A 40 -0.22 5.52 2.96
CA THR A 40 -1.63 5.57 2.58
C THR A 40 -1.98 6.98 2.13
N VAL A 41 -2.53 7.11 0.92
CA VAL A 41 -3.06 8.37 0.39
C VAL A 41 -4.57 8.24 0.33
N ARG A 42 -5.27 8.98 1.20
CA ARG A 42 -6.74 8.90 1.32
C ARG A 42 -7.41 9.25 -0.01
N GLY A 43 -8.36 8.42 -0.42
CA GLY A 43 -9.10 8.59 -1.68
C GLY A 43 -8.32 8.19 -2.94
N ILE A 44 -7.06 7.73 -2.81
CA ILE A 44 -6.21 7.31 -3.93
C ILE A 44 -5.72 5.87 -3.74
N GLY A 45 -5.31 5.49 -2.52
CA GLY A 45 -4.83 4.14 -2.22
C GLY A 45 -3.51 4.16 -1.44
N TYR A 46 -2.53 3.42 -1.95
CA TYR A 46 -1.22 3.27 -1.30
C TYR A 46 -0.09 3.59 -2.28
N ILE A 47 0.96 4.25 -1.79
CA ILE A 47 2.17 4.56 -2.56
C ILE A 47 3.35 3.92 -1.86
N ALA A 48 4.18 3.19 -2.59
CA ALA A 48 5.43 2.63 -2.10
C ALA A 48 6.61 3.46 -2.61
N GLN A 49 7.47 3.92 -1.72
CA GLN A 49 8.69 4.66 -2.01
C GLN A 49 9.82 4.05 -1.18
N LYS A 50 10.92 3.68 -1.82
CA LYS A 50 12.11 3.14 -1.15
C LYS A 50 13.10 4.25 -0.85
#